data_AF-A0A354BMJ0-F1
#
_entry.id   AF-A0A354BMJ0-F1
#
_cell.length_a   1.000
_cell.length_b   1.000
_cell.length_c   1.000
_cell.angle_alpha   90.00
_cell.angle_beta   90.00
_cell.angle_gamma   90.00
#
_symmetry.space_group_name_H-M   'P 1'
#
loop_
_entity.id
_entity.type
_entity.pdbx_description
1 polymer ?
#
loop_
_entity_poly.entity_id
_entity_poly.type
_entity_poly.pdbx_seq_one_letter_code
_entity_poly.pdbx_strand_id
1 'polypeptide(L)'
;LRIIQKRVPLEIQEVPSGTKVFDWTVPLEWNVTDAYVMNREGKRVIDFQSHNLHLMSYSVPVRKKMSLEELRPHLFSLPAHPEWIPYRTSYYKENWGFCMRHVDFEELSDEEYDVVIDSTLQAGSLTYGELYLPGEASDEILVSCHVCHPSLCNDNLSGITVAVKLAETMAARSRRYSYRFLFIPGTIGSITWLAQNEQIVPRIRHGLVITGVGDAGNVTYKKSRQGNAEIDRAMTHV
;
A
#
# COMPACT_ATOMS: atom_id res chain seq x y z
N LEU A 1 3.03 4.35 9.32
CA LEU A 1 2.64 5.68 9.85
C LEU A 1 3.43 6.11 11.10
N ARG A 2 3.57 5.29 12.15
CA ARG A 2 4.34 5.66 13.36
C ARG A 2 5.79 6.11 13.10
N ILE A 3 6.46 5.56 12.09
CA ILE A 3 7.80 6.01 11.67
C ILE A 3 7.73 7.45 11.10
N ILE A 4 6.68 7.76 10.34
CA ILE A 4 6.44 9.09 9.75
C ILE A 4 6.13 10.11 10.85
N GLN A 5 5.35 9.73 11.87
CA GLN A 5 5.04 10.58 13.03
C GLN A 5 6.29 11.08 13.78
N LYS A 6 7.41 10.35 13.71
CA LYS A 6 8.68 10.79 14.30
C LYS A 6 9.33 11.96 13.54
N ARG A 7 8.86 12.25 12.32
CA ARG A 7 9.45 13.23 11.40
C ARG A 7 8.54 14.43 11.17
N VAL A 8 7.23 14.21 11.13
CA VAL A 8 6.21 15.26 10.95
C VAL A 8 5.03 15.02 11.90
N PRO A 9 4.29 16.07 12.33
CA PRO A 9 3.19 15.94 13.28
C PRO A 9 1.94 15.36 12.60
N LEU A 10 2.02 14.07 12.26
CA LEU A 10 1.00 13.33 11.54
C LEU A 10 -0.10 12.85 12.51
N GLU A 11 -1.34 13.22 12.23
CA GLU A 11 -2.53 12.66 12.87
C GLU A 11 -2.85 11.31 12.24
N ILE A 12 -3.07 10.28 13.06
CA ILE A 12 -3.48 8.96 12.58
C ILE A 12 -4.98 8.82 12.82
N GLN A 13 -5.71 8.53 11.75
CA GLN A 13 -7.13 8.27 11.75
C GLN A 13 -7.39 6.77 11.59
N GLU A 14 -8.38 6.27 12.31
CA GLU A 14 -8.86 4.90 12.23
C GLU A 14 -10.34 4.92 11.85
N VAL A 15 -10.69 4.32 10.71
CA VAL A 15 -12.08 4.24 10.26
C VAL A 15 -12.57 2.81 10.39
N PRO A 16 -13.63 2.54 11.19
CA PRO A 16 -14.08 1.17 11.45
C PRO A 16 -14.43 0.38 10.18
N SER A 17 -14.14 -0.92 10.20
CA SER A 17 -14.66 -1.86 9.20
C SER A 17 -16.19 -1.79 9.12
N GLY A 18 -16.74 -1.92 7.91
CA GLY A 18 -18.19 -1.82 7.69
C GLY A 18 -18.72 -0.39 7.51
N THR A 19 -17.92 0.65 7.79
CA THR A 19 -18.31 2.04 7.50
C THR A 19 -18.56 2.21 6.00
N LYS A 20 -19.73 2.76 5.65
CA LYS A 20 -20.08 3.12 4.27
C LYS A 20 -19.42 4.44 3.90
N VAL A 21 -18.71 4.45 2.79
CA VAL A 21 -17.97 5.61 2.26
C VAL A 21 -18.29 5.72 0.77
N PHE A 22 -19.28 6.57 0.46
CA PHE A 22 -19.97 6.56 -0.84
C PHE A 22 -20.45 5.13 -1.21
N ASP A 23 -20.11 4.65 -2.39
CA ASP A 23 -20.48 3.31 -2.88
C ASP A 23 -19.61 2.18 -2.31
N TRP A 24 -18.63 2.51 -1.46
CA TRP A 24 -17.68 1.56 -0.91
C TRP A 24 -17.96 1.26 0.56
N THR A 25 -17.40 0.15 1.03
CA THR A 25 -17.43 -0.23 2.44
C THR A 25 -16.00 -0.43 2.90
N VAL A 26 -15.64 0.16 4.04
CA VAL A 26 -14.33 -0.05 4.65
C VAL A 26 -14.17 -1.55 4.97
N PRO A 27 -13.11 -2.22 4.49
CA PRO A 27 -12.97 -3.66 4.61
C PRO A 27 -12.69 -4.10 6.05
N LEU A 28 -12.78 -5.41 6.29
CA LEU A 28 -12.22 -6.04 7.49
C LEU A 28 -10.72 -5.74 7.60
N GLU A 29 -10.20 -5.61 8.81
CA GLU A 29 -8.78 -5.46 9.07
C GLU A 29 -8.06 -6.80 8.88
N TRP A 30 -6.89 -6.76 8.24
CA TRP A 30 -6.05 -7.92 8.01
C TRP A 30 -4.67 -7.72 8.65
N ASN A 31 -4.26 -8.70 9.47
CA ASN A 31 -2.91 -8.76 10.05
C ASN A 31 -2.33 -10.15 9.85
N VAL A 32 -0.99 -10.25 9.82
CA VAL A 32 -0.26 -11.51 9.71
C VAL A 32 0.91 -11.51 10.69
N THR A 33 1.09 -12.65 11.36
CA THR A 33 2.21 -12.89 12.28
C THR A 33 3.30 -13.70 11.59
N ASP A 34 2.93 -14.80 10.94
CA ASP A 34 3.84 -15.70 10.23
C ASP A 34 3.12 -16.40 9.07
N ALA A 35 3.86 -16.79 8.04
CA ALA A 35 3.34 -17.65 6.99
C ALA A 35 4.46 -18.43 6.30
N TYR A 36 4.26 -19.72 6.06
CA TYR A 36 5.27 -20.56 5.43
C TYR A 36 4.66 -21.80 4.76
N VAL A 37 5.44 -22.37 3.87
CA VAL A 37 5.28 -23.73 3.34
C VAL A 37 6.53 -24.51 3.75
N MET A 38 6.36 -25.60 4.47
CA MET A 38 7.44 -26.42 5.02
C MET A 38 7.40 -27.82 4.43
N ASN A 39 8.55 -28.33 3.99
CA ASN A 39 8.67 -29.68 3.44
C ASN A 39 8.80 -30.75 4.55
N ARG A 40 8.89 -32.03 4.18
CA ARG A 40 9.01 -33.14 5.16
C ARG A 40 10.30 -33.12 5.97
N GLU A 41 11.33 -32.45 5.48
CA GLU A 41 12.62 -32.27 6.18
C GLU A 41 12.57 -31.13 7.20
N GLY A 42 11.45 -30.42 7.33
CA GLY A 42 11.29 -29.27 8.22
C GLY A 42 11.86 -27.96 7.66
N LYS A 43 12.26 -27.93 6.38
CA LYS A 43 12.72 -26.72 5.70
C LYS A 43 11.53 -25.90 5.22
N ARG A 44 11.48 -24.61 5.59
CA ARG A 44 10.55 -23.64 4.99
C ARG A 44 11.00 -23.35 3.57
N VAL A 45 10.35 -23.96 2.58
CA VAL A 45 10.61 -23.71 1.15
C VAL A 45 10.00 -22.38 0.69
N ILE A 46 9.01 -21.88 1.42
CA ILE A 46 8.50 -20.52 1.34
C ILE A 46 8.44 -19.96 2.76
N ASP A 47 9.03 -18.79 3.00
CA ASP A 47 9.10 -18.20 4.34
C ASP A 47 8.80 -16.68 4.32
N PHE A 48 7.65 -16.29 4.88
CA PHE A 48 7.23 -14.89 4.99
C PHE A 48 8.25 -14.01 5.74
N GLN A 49 8.95 -14.57 6.72
CA GLN A 49 9.96 -13.83 7.48
C GLN A 49 11.18 -13.49 6.63
N SER A 50 11.46 -14.27 5.58
CA SER A 50 12.53 -13.96 4.64
C SER A 50 12.13 -12.83 3.68
N HIS A 51 10.89 -12.86 3.18
CA HIS A 51 10.34 -11.81 2.33
C HIS A 51 8.80 -11.80 2.39
N ASN A 52 8.19 -10.70 2.81
CA ASN A 52 6.73 -10.63 2.99
C ASN A 52 5.93 -10.73 1.67
N LEU A 53 6.56 -10.48 0.52
CA LEU A 53 5.96 -10.76 -0.80
C LEU A 53 5.65 -12.23 -1.02
N HIS A 54 6.24 -13.15 -0.24
CA HIS A 54 5.87 -14.55 -0.31
C HIS A 54 4.41 -14.81 0.03
N LEU A 55 3.73 -13.93 0.76
CA LEU A 55 2.32 -14.07 1.08
C LEU A 55 1.47 -13.13 0.23
N MET A 56 0.44 -13.67 -0.41
CA MET A 56 -0.58 -12.83 -1.05
C MET A 56 -1.29 -12.00 0.03
N SER A 57 -1.27 -10.68 -0.12
CA SER A 57 -1.90 -9.77 0.85
C SER A 57 -3.41 -10.06 0.97
N TYR A 58 -3.93 -9.98 2.19
CA TYR A 58 -5.31 -10.37 2.53
C TYR A 58 -5.61 -11.88 2.48
N SER A 59 -4.59 -12.74 2.49
CA SER A 59 -4.81 -14.20 2.60
C SER A 59 -5.54 -14.58 3.90
N VAL A 60 -6.54 -15.45 3.80
CA VAL A 60 -7.22 -16.03 4.98
C VAL A 60 -6.30 -16.98 5.75
N PRO A 61 -6.53 -17.22 7.07
CA PRO A 61 -5.73 -18.16 7.83
C PRO A 61 -5.83 -19.59 7.29
N VAL A 62 -4.69 -20.28 7.24
CA VAL A 62 -4.57 -21.66 6.78
C VAL A 62 -3.65 -22.43 7.71
N ARG A 63 -4.03 -23.64 8.08
CA ARG A 63 -3.13 -24.58 8.78
C ARG A 63 -3.47 -26.00 8.35
N LYS A 64 -2.77 -26.49 7.33
CA LYS A 64 -3.07 -27.77 6.68
C LYS A 64 -1.81 -28.45 6.18
N LYS A 65 -1.86 -29.77 6.09
CA LYS A 65 -0.95 -30.58 5.28
C LYS A 65 -1.56 -30.75 3.90
N MET A 66 -0.78 -30.56 2.85
CA MET A 66 -1.25 -30.62 1.46
C MET A 66 -0.22 -31.32 0.58
N SER A 67 -0.67 -32.11 -0.40
CA SER A 67 0.22 -32.59 -1.46
C SER A 67 0.68 -31.44 -2.35
N LEU A 68 1.74 -31.65 -3.15
CA LEU A 68 2.14 -30.66 -4.14
C LEU A 68 1.02 -30.36 -5.14
N GLU A 69 0.24 -31.36 -5.55
CA GLU A 69 -0.90 -31.19 -6.46
C GLU A 69 -1.97 -30.25 -5.88
N GLU A 70 -2.31 -30.42 -4.60
CA GLU A 70 -3.28 -29.58 -3.90
C GLU A 70 -2.75 -28.16 -3.64
N LEU A 71 -1.43 -28.03 -3.41
CA LEU A 71 -0.79 -26.74 -3.12
C LEU A 71 -0.57 -25.90 -4.37
N ARG A 72 -0.24 -26.52 -5.52
CA ARG A 72 0.10 -25.83 -6.79
C ARG A 72 -0.89 -24.73 -7.21
N PRO A 73 -2.22 -24.90 -7.12
CA PRO A 73 -3.18 -23.84 -7.44
C PRO A 73 -3.07 -22.57 -6.59
N HIS A 74 -2.45 -22.66 -5.41
CA HIS A 74 -2.22 -21.57 -4.47
C HIS A 74 -0.80 -20.98 -4.55
N LEU A 75 0.03 -21.46 -5.48
CA LEU A 75 1.38 -20.97 -5.71
C LEU A 75 1.42 -20.08 -6.95
N PHE A 76 2.10 -18.95 -6.82
CA PHE A 76 2.23 -17.97 -7.89
C PHE A 76 3.70 -17.66 -8.16
N SER A 77 4.13 -17.80 -9.41
CA SER A 77 5.46 -17.44 -9.89
C SER A 77 5.36 -16.73 -11.25
N LEU A 78 6.48 -16.20 -11.76
CA LEU A 78 6.55 -15.52 -13.04
C LEU A 78 7.62 -16.17 -13.93
N PRO A 79 7.25 -17.06 -14.88
CA PRO A 79 8.22 -17.72 -15.76
C PRO A 79 9.10 -16.76 -16.57
N ALA A 80 8.53 -15.61 -16.98
CA ALA A 80 9.26 -14.58 -17.74
C ALA A 80 10.34 -13.86 -16.89
N HIS A 81 10.24 -13.92 -15.56
CA HIS A 81 11.16 -13.29 -14.62
C HIS A 81 11.46 -14.27 -13.47
N PRO A 82 12.28 -15.30 -13.73
CA PRO A 82 12.31 -16.49 -12.88
C PRO A 82 12.90 -16.24 -11.48
N GLU A 83 13.64 -15.15 -11.30
CA GLU A 83 14.21 -14.73 -10.01
C GLU A 83 13.30 -13.80 -9.20
N TRP A 84 12.14 -13.39 -9.72
CA TRP A 84 11.25 -12.45 -9.04
C TRP A 84 10.20 -13.17 -8.20
N ILE A 85 9.93 -12.62 -7.00
CA ILE A 85 8.74 -12.97 -6.21
C ILE A 85 7.62 -12.02 -6.63
N PRO A 86 6.52 -12.49 -7.25
CA PRO A 86 5.42 -11.62 -7.63
C PRO A 86 4.72 -11.05 -6.38
N TYR A 87 4.28 -9.80 -6.46
CA TYR A 87 3.36 -9.21 -5.48
C TYR A 87 1.92 -9.49 -5.90
N ARG A 88 1.11 -10.07 -5.00
CA ARG A 88 -0.32 -10.34 -5.22
C ARG A 88 -1.17 -9.92 -4.02
N THR A 89 -2.43 -9.64 -4.29
CA THR A 89 -3.42 -9.21 -3.30
C THR A 89 -4.78 -9.86 -3.56
N SER A 90 -5.61 -9.99 -2.52
CA SER A 90 -6.99 -10.50 -2.64
C SER A 90 -7.96 -9.73 -1.73
N TYR A 91 -7.97 -8.39 -1.85
CA TYR A 91 -8.67 -7.50 -0.90
C TYR A 91 -10.19 -7.68 -0.82
N TYR A 92 -10.84 -8.03 -1.94
CA TYR A 92 -12.30 -8.00 -2.07
C TYR A 92 -12.92 -9.37 -2.35
N LYS A 93 -12.09 -10.42 -2.34
CA LYS A 93 -12.53 -11.81 -2.48
C LYS A 93 -11.67 -12.65 -1.55
N GLU A 94 -12.30 -13.35 -0.61
CA GLU A 94 -11.58 -14.26 0.26
C GLU A 94 -10.83 -15.31 -0.56
N ASN A 95 -9.54 -15.39 -0.31
CA ASN A 95 -8.63 -16.31 -0.97
C ASN A 95 -7.36 -16.42 -0.12
N TRP A 96 -6.43 -17.28 -0.52
CA TRP A 96 -5.09 -17.35 0.04
C TRP A 96 -4.12 -17.89 -1.00
N GLY A 97 -2.83 -17.58 -0.81
CA GLY A 97 -1.78 -18.15 -1.65
C GLY A 97 -0.41 -17.59 -1.34
N PHE A 98 0.59 -18.29 -1.86
CA PHE A 98 1.99 -17.93 -1.74
C PHE A 98 2.57 -17.53 -3.08
N CYS A 99 3.49 -16.57 -3.06
CA CYS A 99 4.30 -16.18 -4.19
C CYS A 99 5.73 -16.66 -3.98
N MET A 100 6.41 -17.05 -5.03
CA MET A 100 7.81 -17.50 -4.97
C MET A 100 8.52 -17.24 -6.30
N ARG A 101 9.85 -17.33 -6.28
CA ARG A 101 10.63 -17.31 -7.52
C ARG A 101 10.25 -18.53 -8.37
N HIS A 102 10.30 -18.38 -9.68
CA HIS A 102 9.97 -19.48 -10.58
C HIS A 102 10.99 -20.61 -10.48
N VAL A 103 12.29 -20.28 -10.32
CA VAL A 103 13.34 -21.29 -10.13
C VAL A 103 13.05 -22.19 -8.92
N ASP A 104 12.64 -21.60 -7.79
CA ASP A 104 12.30 -22.36 -6.58
C ASP A 104 11.01 -23.19 -6.78
N PHE A 105 10.08 -22.71 -7.61
CA PHE A 105 8.82 -23.40 -7.91
C PHE A 105 9.07 -24.69 -8.71
N GLU A 106 10.02 -24.67 -9.64
CA GLU A 106 10.40 -25.84 -10.44
C GLU A 106 11.14 -26.91 -9.62
N GLU A 107 11.76 -26.52 -8.50
CA GLU A 107 12.47 -27.44 -7.59
C GLU A 107 11.56 -28.12 -6.54
N LEU A 108 10.27 -27.79 -6.51
CA LEU A 108 9.33 -28.40 -5.57
C LEU A 108 9.19 -29.91 -5.83
N SER A 109 9.46 -30.70 -4.79
CA SER A 109 9.34 -32.15 -4.83
C SER A 109 7.88 -32.59 -4.65
N ASP A 110 7.51 -33.72 -5.25
CA ASP A 110 6.21 -34.35 -5.04
C ASP A 110 6.16 -35.00 -3.65
N GLU A 111 5.82 -34.19 -2.67
CA GLU A 111 5.74 -34.56 -1.27
C GLU A 111 4.54 -33.86 -0.58
N GLU A 112 4.42 -34.08 0.72
CA GLU A 112 3.43 -33.41 1.55
C GLU A 112 4.10 -32.21 2.22
N TYR A 113 3.43 -31.06 2.20
CA TYR A 113 3.89 -29.82 2.79
C TYR A 113 3.00 -29.39 3.95
N ASP A 114 3.64 -28.92 5.03
CA ASP A 114 2.98 -28.20 6.11
C ASP A 114 2.80 -26.72 5.70
N VAL A 115 1.56 -26.33 5.45
CA VAL A 115 1.17 -24.99 4.98
C VAL A 115 0.54 -24.22 6.13
N VAL A 116 1.15 -23.08 6.48
CA VAL A 116 0.70 -22.22 7.56
C VAL A 116 0.59 -20.78 7.09
N ILE A 117 -0.57 -20.17 7.32
CA ILE A 117 -0.80 -18.74 7.22
C ILE A 117 -1.45 -18.33 8.55
N ASP A 118 -0.64 -17.74 9.43
CA ASP A 118 -1.08 -17.21 10.73
C ASP A 118 -1.48 -15.75 10.57
N SER A 119 -2.69 -15.56 10.03
CA SER A 119 -3.28 -14.24 9.76
C SER A 119 -4.67 -14.11 10.37
N THR A 120 -5.09 -12.88 10.66
CA THR A 120 -6.46 -12.55 11.04
C THR A 120 -7.14 -11.74 9.94
N LEU A 121 -8.43 -11.95 9.73
CA LEU A 121 -9.30 -11.14 8.88
C LEU A 121 -10.61 -10.91 9.64
N GLN A 122 -10.73 -9.76 10.29
CA GLN A 122 -11.78 -9.50 11.28
C GLN A 122 -12.17 -8.02 11.33
N ALA A 123 -13.24 -7.69 12.06
CA ALA A 123 -13.61 -6.28 12.25
C ALA A 123 -12.49 -5.54 12.98
N GLY A 124 -12.08 -4.41 12.41
CA GLY A 124 -11.02 -3.55 12.95
C GLY A 124 -11.16 -2.17 12.32
N SER A 125 -10.07 -1.62 11.78
CA SER A 125 -10.12 -0.33 11.09
C SER A 125 -9.21 -0.22 9.86
N LEU A 126 -9.59 0.68 8.96
CA LEU A 126 -8.69 1.24 7.96
C LEU A 126 -7.95 2.42 8.59
N THR A 127 -6.63 2.30 8.63
CA THR A 127 -5.76 3.37 9.13
C THR A 127 -5.28 4.28 8.00
N TYR A 128 -5.33 5.60 8.22
CA TYR A 128 -4.60 6.54 7.39
C TYR A 128 -3.95 7.65 8.22
N GLY A 129 -2.94 8.30 7.63
CA GLY A 129 -2.24 9.43 8.23
C GLY A 129 -2.56 10.74 7.51
N GLU A 130 -2.74 11.80 8.28
CA GLU A 130 -3.04 13.14 7.79
C GLU A 130 -2.19 14.20 8.48
N LEU A 131 -1.67 15.14 7.70
CA LEU A 131 -0.98 16.31 8.22
C LEU A 131 -1.54 17.55 7.53
N TYR A 132 -2.00 18.51 8.33
CA TYR A 132 -2.45 19.80 7.85
C TYR A 132 -1.49 20.91 8.30
N LEU A 133 -1.02 21.69 7.34
CA LEU A 133 -0.17 22.85 7.55
C LEU A 133 -0.95 24.11 7.14
N PRO A 134 -1.35 24.99 8.08
CA PRO A 134 -2.17 26.18 7.78
C PRO A 134 -1.37 27.28 7.09
N GLY A 135 -1.80 27.76 5.93
CA GLY A 135 -1.20 28.92 5.24
C GLY A 135 -1.87 30.25 5.59
N GLU A 136 -1.49 31.31 4.90
CA GLU A 136 -2.16 32.63 4.96
C GLU A 136 -3.60 32.58 4.42
N ALA A 137 -3.85 31.70 3.44
CA ALA A 137 -5.15 31.45 2.84
C ALA A 137 -5.64 30.03 3.17
N SER A 138 -6.97 29.88 3.26
CA SER A 138 -7.62 28.60 3.50
C SER A 138 -7.73 27.70 2.27
N ASP A 139 -7.38 28.22 1.08
CA ASP A 139 -7.22 27.42 -0.12
C ASP A 139 -6.07 26.41 0.08
N GLU A 140 -6.29 25.15 -0.33
CA GLU A 140 -5.41 24.02 -0.03
C GLU A 140 -4.72 23.46 -1.26
N ILE A 141 -3.47 23.02 -1.07
CA ILE A 141 -2.77 22.10 -1.96
C ILE A 141 -2.73 20.72 -1.28
N LEU A 142 -3.34 19.73 -1.94
CA LEU A 142 -3.39 18.35 -1.46
C LEU A 142 -2.25 17.51 -2.04
N VAL A 143 -1.41 16.94 -1.19
CA VAL A 143 -0.39 15.95 -1.59
C VAL A 143 -0.76 14.61 -0.99
N SER A 144 -0.85 13.56 -1.80
CA SER A 144 -1.15 12.21 -1.31
C SER A 144 -0.16 11.17 -1.84
N CYS A 145 0.03 10.11 -1.07
CA CYS A 145 0.76 8.92 -1.49
C CYS A 145 0.13 7.68 -0.83
N HIS A 146 0.22 6.53 -1.50
CA HIS A 146 -0.32 5.30 -0.94
C HIS A 146 0.65 4.56 -0.01
N VAL A 147 0.12 4.01 1.08
CA VAL A 147 0.88 3.29 2.13
C VAL A 147 0.50 1.81 2.28
N CYS A 148 -0.15 1.23 1.27
CA CYS A 148 -0.67 -0.14 1.32
C CYS A 148 0.28 -1.23 0.77
N HIS A 149 1.35 -0.85 0.08
CA HIS A 149 2.29 -1.81 -0.48
C HIS A 149 3.29 -2.28 0.59
N PRO A 150 3.67 -3.57 0.61
CA PRO A 150 4.59 -4.13 1.60
C PRO A 150 6.06 -3.80 1.24
N SER A 151 6.99 -4.76 1.32
CA SER A 151 8.42 -4.53 1.07
C SER A 151 8.73 -4.32 -0.42
N LEU A 152 8.30 -3.18 -0.97
CA LEU A 152 8.58 -2.69 -2.32
C LEU A 152 9.11 -1.25 -2.23
N CYS A 153 10.10 -0.92 -3.07
CA CYS A 153 10.78 0.37 -3.00
C CYS A 153 10.09 1.44 -3.85
N ASN A 154 10.09 1.30 -5.17
CA ASN A 154 9.61 2.38 -6.04
C ASN A 154 8.09 2.54 -5.97
N ASP A 155 7.35 1.44 -5.79
CA ASP A 155 5.91 1.41 -5.56
C ASP A 155 5.61 0.84 -4.16
N ASN A 156 5.51 1.64 -3.09
CA ASN A 156 5.55 3.10 -3.09
C ASN A 156 6.31 3.72 -1.91
N LEU A 157 7.30 3.03 -1.36
CA LEU A 157 8.17 3.61 -0.32
C LEU A 157 8.85 4.90 -0.81
N SER A 158 9.15 4.99 -2.11
CA SER A 158 9.66 6.20 -2.76
C SER A 158 8.71 7.40 -2.56
N GLY A 159 7.42 7.26 -2.91
CA GLY A 159 6.43 8.31 -2.79
C GLY A 159 6.20 8.73 -1.35
N ILE A 160 6.17 7.77 -0.42
CA ILE A 160 6.09 8.03 1.03
C ILE A 160 7.28 8.89 1.47
N THR A 161 8.50 8.50 1.08
CA THR A 161 9.72 9.19 1.52
C THR A 161 9.78 10.63 0.98
N VAL A 162 9.45 10.83 -0.29
CA VAL A 162 9.39 12.16 -0.90
C VAL A 162 8.31 13.02 -0.27
N ALA A 163 7.11 12.46 -0.04
CA ALA A 163 6.02 13.19 0.60
C ALA A 163 6.38 13.65 2.03
N VAL A 164 7.05 12.80 2.83
CA VAL A 164 7.55 13.18 4.16
C VAL A 164 8.58 14.30 4.06
N LYS A 165 9.55 14.20 3.14
CA LYS A 165 10.57 15.24 2.99
C LYS A 165 9.98 16.57 2.51
N LEU A 166 8.98 16.52 1.64
CA LEU A 166 8.24 17.69 1.20
C LEU A 166 7.47 18.31 2.38
N ALA A 167 6.78 17.51 3.18
CA ALA A 167 6.07 17.96 4.37
C ALA A 167 7.00 18.67 5.38
N GLU A 168 8.17 18.09 5.68
CA GLU A 168 9.19 18.72 6.54
C GLU A 168 9.65 20.08 5.98
N THR A 169 9.92 20.11 4.67
CA THR A 169 10.40 21.32 3.97
C THR A 169 9.33 22.42 3.99
N MET A 170 8.06 22.06 3.83
CA MET A 170 6.95 23.00 3.84
C MET A 170 6.61 23.48 5.26
N ALA A 171 6.75 22.63 6.28
CA ALA A 171 6.53 23.01 7.67
C ALA A 171 7.50 24.10 8.15
N ALA A 172 8.71 24.15 7.58
CA ALA A 172 9.74 25.13 7.91
C ALA A 172 9.63 26.47 7.16
N ARG A 173 8.56 26.69 6.37
CA ARG A 173 8.41 27.87 5.50
C ARG A 173 7.09 28.59 5.74
N SER A 174 7.09 29.91 5.58
CA SER A 174 5.87 30.68 5.39
C SER A 174 5.21 30.30 4.06
N ARG A 175 3.90 30.15 4.06
CA ARG A 175 3.14 29.63 2.91
C ARG A 175 1.86 30.42 2.72
N ARG A 176 1.61 30.84 1.47
CA ARG A 176 0.32 31.42 1.07
C ARG A 176 -0.82 30.40 1.18
N TYR A 177 -0.69 29.26 0.52
CA TYR A 177 -1.69 28.18 0.58
C TYR A 177 -1.50 27.31 1.82
N SER A 178 -2.59 26.78 2.33
CA SER A 178 -2.57 25.63 3.23
C SER A 178 -2.11 24.37 2.48
N TYR A 179 -1.45 23.46 3.18
CA TYR A 179 -1.00 22.18 2.60
C TYR A 179 -1.56 21.04 3.43
N ARG A 180 -2.06 20.03 2.74
CA ARG A 180 -2.53 18.80 3.36
C ARG A 180 -1.78 17.62 2.77
N PHE A 181 -1.19 16.80 3.63
CA PHE A 181 -0.50 15.57 3.24
C PHE A 181 -1.30 14.36 3.72
N LEU A 182 -1.61 13.46 2.79
CA LEU A 182 -2.32 12.22 3.07
C LEU A 182 -1.43 11.00 2.80
N PHE A 183 -1.37 10.12 3.79
CA PHE A 183 -0.69 8.83 3.76
C PHE A 183 -1.74 7.74 3.94
N ILE A 184 -2.30 7.28 2.82
CA ILE A 184 -3.59 6.56 2.79
C ILE A 184 -3.45 5.23 2.03
N PRO A 185 -4.27 4.19 2.29
CA PRO A 185 -4.34 3.05 1.38
C PRO A 185 -4.83 3.48 -0.01
N GLY A 186 -4.25 2.92 -1.07
CA GLY A 186 -4.64 3.23 -2.45
C GLY A 186 -6.13 2.92 -2.69
N THR A 187 -6.79 3.77 -3.48
CA THR A 187 -8.25 3.70 -3.78
C THR A 187 -9.13 3.86 -2.55
N ILE A 188 -9.27 2.82 -1.72
CA ILE A 188 -10.21 2.82 -0.59
C ILE A 188 -9.91 3.92 0.42
N GLY A 189 -8.63 4.19 0.71
CA GLY A 189 -8.25 5.27 1.62
C GLY A 189 -8.61 6.66 1.11
N SER A 190 -8.45 6.92 -0.20
CA SER A 190 -8.86 8.21 -0.78
C SER A 190 -10.37 8.39 -0.80
N ILE A 191 -11.12 7.32 -1.05
CA ILE A 191 -12.58 7.33 -1.03
C ILE A 191 -13.07 7.59 0.41
N THR A 192 -12.49 6.90 1.39
CA THR A 192 -12.77 7.12 2.82
C THR A 192 -12.48 8.56 3.24
N TRP A 193 -11.31 9.09 2.89
CA TRP A 193 -10.96 10.47 3.24
C TRP A 193 -11.91 11.48 2.61
N LEU A 194 -12.25 11.34 1.33
CA LEU A 194 -13.20 12.22 0.65
C LEU A 194 -14.60 12.17 1.28
N ALA A 195 -15.09 10.98 1.62
CA ALA A 195 -16.40 10.81 2.26
C ALA A 195 -16.49 11.48 3.66
N GLN A 196 -15.36 11.58 4.36
CA GLN A 196 -15.29 12.24 5.68
C GLN A 196 -14.99 13.74 5.59
N ASN A 197 -14.58 14.24 4.43
CA ASN A 197 -14.04 15.59 4.25
C ASN A 197 -14.71 16.39 3.13
N GLU A 198 -15.95 16.05 2.76
CA GLU A 198 -16.70 16.70 1.68
C GLU A 198 -16.76 18.24 1.85
N GLN A 199 -16.88 18.72 3.08
CA GLN A 199 -16.88 20.15 3.41
C GLN A 199 -15.54 20.87 3.12
N ILE A 200 -14.43 20.12 3.08
CA ILE A 200 -13.08 20.66 2.84
C ILE A 200 -12.76 20.65 1.34
N VAL A 201 -13.29 19.67 0.59
CA VAL A 201 -13.01 19.48 -0.84
C VAL A 201 -13.11 20.78 -1.67
N PRO A 202 -14.12 21.67 -1.50
CA PRO A 202 -14.20 22.92 -2.26
C PRO A 202 -13.01 23.88 -2.08
N ARG A 203 -12.21 23.71 -1.03
CA ARG A 203 -11.02 24.53 -0.75
C ARG A 203 -9.77 24.01 -1.46
N ILE A 204 -9.77 22.77 -1.93
CA ILE A 204 -8.62 22.16 -2.59
C ILE A 204 -8.51 22.74 -4.00
N ARG A 205 -7.49 23.57 -4.24
CA ARG A 205 -7.27 24.20 -5.54
C ARG A 205 -6.39 23.35 -6.44
N HIS A 206 -5.43 22.66 -5.84
CA HIS A 206 -4.44 21.86 -6.55
C HIS A 206 -4.15 20.57 -5.79
N GLY A 207 -3.64 19.57 -6.49
CA GLY A 207 -3.10 18.40 -5.81
C GLY A 207 -2.15 17.58 -6.67
N LEU A 208 -1.34 16.78 -5.97
CA LEU A 208 -0.38 15.85 -6.54
C LEU A 208 -0.47 14.50 -5.83
N VAL A 209 -0.48 13.43 -6.61
CA VAL A 209 -0.30 12.07 -6.11
C VAL A 209 1.14 11.66 -6.40
N ILE A 210 1.91 11.31 -5.37
CA ILE A 210 3.32 10.96 -5.50
C ILE A 210 3.47 9.44 -5.51
N THR A 211 3.95 8.89 -6.62
CA THR A 211 4.30 7.47 -6.74
C THR A 211 5.35 7.21 -7.80
N GLY A 212 6.18 6.17 -7.60
CA GLY A 212 7.18 5.76 -8.58
C GLY A 212 8.27 6.81 -8.81
N VAL A 213 8.76 7.42 -7.73
CA VAL A 213 9.66 8.60 -7.78
C VAL A 213 11.08 8.32 -7.26
N GLY A 214 11.51 7.05 -7.29
CA GLY A 214 12.77 6.61 -6.68
C GLY A 214 13.73 5.89 -7.62
N ASP A 215 13.36 5.65 -8.89
CA ASP A 215 14.27 5.04 -9.87
C ASP A 215 15.11 6.09 -10.62
N ALA A 216 16.02 5.63 -11.48
CA ALA A 216 16.96 6.47 -12.23
C ALA A 216 16.33 7.09 -13.51
N GLY A 217 15.07 6.82 -13.80
CA GLY A 217 14.35 7.36 -14.94
C GLY A 217 14.01 8.84 -14.81
N ASN A 218 13.47 9.39 -15.89
CA ASN A 218 13.00 10.79 -15.91
C ASN A 218 11.71 10.96 -15.12
N VAL A 219 11.49 12.17 -14.60
CA VAL A 219 10.21 12.54 -13.97
C VAL A 219 9.09 12.43 -15.00
N THR A 220 8.05 11.66 -14.67
CA THR A 220 6.85 11.53 -15.49
C THR A 220 5.68 12.21 -14.79
N TYR A 221 5.09 13.21 -15.44
CA TYR A 221 3.92 13.91 -14.91
C TYR A 221 2.63 13.50 -15.62
N LYS A 222 1.71 12.89 -14.87
CA LYS A 222 0.33 12.67 -15.32
C LYS A 222 -0.51 13.90 -14.98
N LYS A 223 -0.96 14.61 -16.02
CA LYS A 223 -1.79 15.81 -15.90
C LYS A 223 -3.13 15.54 -15.21
N SER A 224 -3.70 16.61 -14.66
CA SER A 224 -5.08 16.66 -14.23
C SER A 224 -6.04 16.37 -15.38
N ARG A 225 -7.30 16.04 -15.06
CA ARG A 225 -8.36 15.86 -16.07
C ARG A 225 -8.58 17.11 -16.94
N GLN A 226 -8.34 18.30 -16.40
CA GLN A 226 -8.47 19.56 -17.15
C GLN A 226 -7.31 19.77 -18.12
N GLY A 227 -6.13 19.23 -17.82
CA GLY A 227 -4.95 19.22 -18.68
C GLY A 227 -4.20 20.56 -18.80
N ASN A 228 -4.77 21.63 -18.25
CA ASN A 228 -4.23 22.99 -18.27
C ASN A 228 -4.47 23.76 -16.96
N ALA A 229 -4.78 23.07 -15.86
CA ALA A 229 -4.93 23.69 -14.55
C ALA A 229 -3.60 24.36 -14.14
N GLU A 230 -3.65 25.25 -13.15
CA GLU A 230 -2.44 25.93 -12.65
C GLU A 230 -1.35 24.93 -12.22
N ILE A 231 -1.73 23.83 -11.56
CA ILE A 231 -0.79 22.77 -11.20
C ILE A 231 -0.17 22.08 -12.43
N ASP A 232 -0.93 21.92 -13.51
CA ASP A 232 -0.42 21.32 -14.75
C ASP A 232 0.66 22.20 -15.37
N ARG A 233 0.46 23.53 -15.34
CA ARG A 233 1.43 24.51 -15.83
C ARG A 233 2.67 24.56 -14.93
N ALA A 234 2.48 24.56 -13.61
CA ALA A 234 3.59 24.55 -12.66
C ALA A 234 4.51 23.34 -12.85
N MET A 235 3.94 22.14 -13.08
CA MET A 235 4.69 20.91 -13.27
C MET A 235 5.44 20.82 -14.61
N THR A 236 5.19 21.72 -15.58
CA THR A 236 5.99 21.77 -16.82
C THR A 236 7.42 22.30 -16.61
N HIS A 237 7.70 22.90 -15.46
CA HIS A 237 9.02 23.42 -15.12
C HIS A 237 9.91 22.41 -14.36
N VAL A 238 9.46 21.16 -14.23
CA VAL A 238 10.15 20.06 -13.56
C VAL A 238 10.56 19.00 -14.58
#